data_AF-A0A916TLY2-F1
#
_entry.id   AF-A0A916TLY2-F1
#
_cell.length_a   1.000
_cell.length_b   1.000
_cell.length_c   1.000
_cell.angle_alpha   90.00
_cell.angle_beta   90.00
_cell.angle_gamma   90.00
#
_symmetry.space_group_name_H-M   'P 1'
#
loop_
_entity.id
_entity.type
_entity.pdbx_description
1 polymer ?
#
loop_
_entity_poly.entity_id
_entity_poly.type
_entity_poly.pdbx_seq_one_letter_code
_entity_poly.pdbx_strand_id
1 'polypeptide(L)'
;MEYARMWPGANVLVAGVLVASLLAVAKPARAEEQPVTVTIDRAKVFRIQEPASTVIIGNPFIADVAMHDDTTVVITGKSYGTTNLIILDEDSTPIIDELITVQAADENDVTVVRKTVRQTFSCTPNCQPVIRLGDGPDAFTATAEQAAERNDLATQAAAAGAPRSAPPQ
;
A
#
# COMPACT_ATOMS: atom_id res chain seq x y z
N MET A 1 -64.49 -58.23 -34.47
CA MET A 1 -63.63 -58.35 -35.67
C MET A 1 -62.31 -57.66 -35.31
N GLU A 2 -61.44 -58.26 -34.48
CA GLU A 2 -60.42 -59.25 -34.91
C GLU A 2 -59.55 -58.61 -36.04
N TYR A 3 -58.25 -58.32 -35.92
CA TYR A 3 -57.15 -59.08 -35.31
C TYR A 3 -55.91 -58.21 -34.97
N ALA A 4 -55.22 -58.63 -33.92
CA ALA A 4 -53.77 -58.72 -33.77
C ALA A 4 -52.91 -57.44 -33.68
N ARG A 5 -52.87 -56.85 -32.49
CA ARG A 5 -51.63 -56.33 -31.89
C ARG A 5 -51.58 -56.73 -30.42
N MET A 6 -50.74 -57.71 -30.05
CA MET A 6 -50.18 -57.79 -28.70
C MET A 6 -49.03 -58.81 -28.63
N TRP A 7 -47.86 -58.29 -28.26
CA TRP A 7 -46.74 -58.91 -27.50
C TRP A 7 -47.22 -59.75 -26.29
N PRO A 8 -46.40 -60.54 -25.55
CA PRO A 8 -44.99 -60.28 -25.16
C PRO A 8 -44.09 -61.53 -24.98
N GLY A 9 -42.83 -61.29 -24.57
CA GLY A 9 -41.88 -62.31 -24.09
C GLY A 9 -40.44 -61.87 -24.31
N ALA A 10 -39.96 -60.81 -23.62
CA ALA A 10 -39.20 -60.91 -22.36
C ALA A 10 -37.81 -61.55 -22.54
N ASN A 11 -36.73 -60.75 -22.51
CA ASN A 11 -35.83 -60.66 -21.35
C ASN A 11 -34.49 -59.92 -21.61
N VAL A 12 -34.01 -59.33 -20.51
CA VAL A 12 -32.63 -58.91 -20.16
C VAL A 12 -32.14 -57.52 -20.60
N LEU A 13 -32.34 -56.56 -19.70
CA LEU A 13 -31.33 -55.71 -19.02
C LEU A 13 -30.10 -55.25 -19.82
N VAL A 14 -29.87 -53.93 -19.92
CA VAL A 14 -28.81 -53.21 -19.18
C VAL A 14 -29.21 -51.73 -19.14
N ALA A 15 -29.45 -51.24 -17.93
CA ALA A 15 -29.52 -49.82 -17.59
C ALA A 15 -28.10 -49.25 -17.52
N GLY A 16 -27.89 -48.05 -18.04
CA GLY A 16 -26.60 -47.36 -17.99
C GLY A 16 -26.76 -45.88 -18.30
N VAL A 17 -27.50 -45.16 -17.45
CA VAL A 17 -27.56 -43.70 -17.49
C VAL A 17 -26.18 -43.16 -17.09
N LEU A 18 -25.40 -42.71 -18.07
CA LEU A 18 -24.16 -41.96 -17.86
C LEU A 18 -24.50 -40.52 -17.43
N VAL A 19 -24.85 -40.33 -16.15
CA VAL A 19 -24.74 -39.00 -15.52
C VAL A 19 -23.31 -38.86 -15.02
N ALA A 20 -22.46 -38.25 -15.85
CA ALA A 20 -21.12 -37.86 -15.44
C ALA A 20 -21.23 -36.66 -14.48
N SER A 21 -21.16 -36.96 -13.18
CA SER A 21 -21.08 -35.97 -12.11
C SER A 21 -19.80 -35.13 -12.24
N LEU A 22 -19.92 -33.91 -12.78
CA LEU A 22 -18.91 -32.87 -12.61
C LEU A 22 -18.91 -32.43 -11.13
N LEU A 23 -18.18 -33.15 -10.29
CA LEU A 23 -17.78 -32.66 -8.98
C LEU A 23 -16.68 -31.62 -9.19
N ALA A 24 -17.08 -30.36 -9.33
CA ALA A 24 -16.16 -29.24 -9.27
C ALA A 24 -15.56 -29.18 -7.86
N VAL A 25 -14.31 -29.65 -7.72
CA VAL A 25 -13.51 -29.46 -6.52
C VAL A 25 -13.22 -27.96 -6.41
N ALA A 26 -14.06 -27.25 -5.65
CA ALA A 26 -13.77 -25.89 -5.23
C ALA A 26 -12.53 -25.94 -4.32
N LYS A 27 -11.36 -25.56 -4.85
CA LYS A 27 -10.19 -25.34 -4.02
C LYS A 27 -10.50 -24.20 -3.04
N PRO A 28 -10.22 -24.33 -1.74
CA PRO A 28 -10.31 -23.19 -0.83
C PRO A 28 -9.30 -22.14 -1.31
N ALA A 29 -9.80 -20.95 -1.65
CA ALA A 29 -8.95 -19.79 -1.84
C ALA A 29 -8.37 -19.45 -0.46
N ARG A 30 -7.09 -19.77 -0.24
CA ARG A 30 -6.36 -19.20 0.88
C ARG A 30 -6.17 -17.72 0.56
N ALA A 31 -6.77 -16.86 1.36
CA ALA A 31 -6.36 -15.46 1.41
C ALA A 31 -4.90 -15.47 1.89
N GLU A 32 -3.96 -15.19 1.00
CA GLU A 32 -2.61 -14.85 1.42
C GLU A 32 -2.73 -13.55 2.22
N GLU A 33 -2.20 -13.53 3.45
CA GLU A 33 -1.95 -12.31 4.20
C GLU A 33 -1.06 -11.43 3.33
N GLN A 34 -1.67 -10.43 2.70
CA GLN A 34 -0.97 -9.56 1.77
C GLN A 34 -0.17 -8.56 2.59
N PRO A 35 1.16 -8.45 2.36
CA PRO A 35 1.99 -7.46 3.02
C PRO A 35 1.37 -6.07 2.91
N VAL A 36 1.47 -5.28 3.98
CA VAL A 36 0.97 -3.91 3.96
C VAL A 36 1.89 -3.06 3.09
N THR A 37 1.48 -2.83 1.85
CA THR A 37 2.20 -1.91 0.96
C THR A 37 1.86 -0.47 1.30
N VAL A 38 2.89 0.35 1.47
CA VAL A 38 2.81 1.79 1.70
C VAL A 38 3.64 2.50 0.63
N THR A 39 3.13 3.61 0.11
CA THR A 39 3.88 4.43 -0.84
C THR A 39 4.76 5.41 -0.07
N ILE A 40 6.01 5.58 -0.52
CA ILE A 40 6.91 6.60 0.02
C ILE A 40 6.26 7.99 0.00
N ASP A 41 6.52 8.78 1.03
CA ASP A 41 5.97 10.13 1.22
C ASP A 41 4.43 10.17 1.34
N ARG A 42 3.78 9.02 1.56
CA ARG A 42 2.33 8.92 1.78
C ARG A 42 2.01 8.22 3.10
N ALA A 43 0.90 8.63 3.68
CA ALA A 43 0.30 7.96 4.83
C ALA A 43 -0.79 6.98 4.36
N LYS A 44 -0.85 5.82 5.00
CA LYS A 44 -1.90 4.81 4.84
C LYS A 44 -2.57 4.60 6.19
N VAL A 45 -3.89 4.72 6.21
CA VAL A 45 -4.70 4.41 7.39
C VAL A 45 -4.92 2.91 7.45
N PHE A 46 -4.57 2.31 8.58
CA PHE A 46 -4.71 0.89 8.86
C PHE A 46 -5.63 0.73 10.07
N ARG A 47 -6.75 0.02 9.88
CA ARG A 47 -7.77 -0.18 10.92
C ARG A 47 -7.68 -1.59 11.45
N ILE A 48 -7.79 -1.73 12.76
CA ILE A 48 -7.71 -3.00 13.47
C ILE A 48 -9.06 -3.34 14.10
N GLN A 49 -9.33 -4.62 14.32
CA GLN A 49 -10.64 -5.09 14.80
C GLN A 49 -10.77 -5.02 16.33
N GLU A 50 -9.65 -4.97 17.03
CA GLU A 50 -9.54 -5.01 18.49
C GLU A 50 -8.71 -3.82 18.96
N PRO A 51 -9.00 -3.25 20.15
CA PRO A 51 -8.27 -2.10 20.66
C PRO A 51 -6.81 -2.47 20.96
N ALA A 52 -5.89 -1.65 20.44
CA ALA A 52 -4.46 -1.77 20.68
C ALA A 52 -3.99 -0.87 21.82
N SER A 53 -3.02 -1.37 22.58
CA SER A 53 -2.34 -0.62 23.63
C SER A 53 -0.96 -0.12 23.16
N THR A 54 -0.25 -0.94 22.37
CA THR A 54 1.12 -0.66 21.95
C THR A 54 1.31 -0.91 20.46
N VAL A 55 2.04 -0.01 19.79
CA VAL A 55 2.48 -0.17 18.40
C VAL A 55 4.00 -0.13 18.31
N ILE A 56 4.57 -1.06 17.55
CA ILE A 56 6.02 -1.22 17.40
C ILE A 56 6.33 -1.32 15.91
N ILE A 57 7.29 -0.52 15.47
CA ILE A 57 7.87 -0.60 14.12
C ILE A 57 9.32 -1.05 14.24
N GLY A 58 9.72 -2.03 13.43
CA GLY A 58 11.09 -2.55 13.49
C GLY A 58 12.14 -1.52 13.10
N ASN A 59 11.90 -0.77 12.02
CA ASN A 59 12.80 0.27 11.54
C ASN A 59 12.06 1.58 11.21
N PRO A 60 12.15 2.61 12.08
CA PRO A 60 11.49 3.91 11.88
C PRO A 60 12.06 4.73 10.72
N PHE A 61 13.21 4.35 10.15
CA PHE A 61 13.73 4.97 8.92
C PHE A 61 12.97 4.52 7.67
N ILE A 62 12.39 3.32 7.65
CA ILE A 62 11.63 2.77 6.51
C ILE A 62 10.19 3.27 6.55
N ALA A 63 9.52 3.08 7.68
CA ALA A 63 8.15 3.53 7.90
C ALA A 63 8.00 4.06 9.32
N ASP A 64 7.05 4.96 9.52
CA ASP A 64 6.68 5.49 10.82
C ASP A 64 5.23 5.17 11.12
N VAL A 65 4.89 5.05 12.39
CA VAL A 65 3.56 4.64 12.84
C VAL A 65 3.09 5.52 13.99
N ALA A 66 1.85 5.97 13.90
CA ALA A 66 1.19 6.72 14.96
C ALA A 66 -0.21 6.16 15.19
N MET A 67 -0.57 5.99 16.45
CA MET A 67 -1.94 5.67 16.85
C MET A 67 -2.78 6.96 16.78
N HIS A 68 -3.89 6.93 16.05
CA HIS A 68 -4.88 8.00 16.07
C HIS A 68 -5.88 7.80 17.22
N ASP A 69 -6.34 6.56 17.36
CA ASP A 69 -7.17 6.04 18.44
C ASP A 69 -6.77 4.58 18.69
N ASP A 70 -7.50 3.87 19.56
CA ASP A 70 -7.22 2.47 19.92
C ASP A 70 -7.45 1.48 18.77
N THR A 71 -8.12 1.86 17.68
CA THR A 71 -8.43 0.97 16.55
C THR A 71 -7.92 1.48 15.19
N THR A 72 -7.24 2.63 15.18
CA THR A 72 -6.78 3.30 13.97
C THR A 72 -5.30 3.66 14.07
N VAL A 73 -4.51 3.02 13.20
CA VAL A 73 -3.07 3.28 13.06
C VAL A 73 -2.82 4.00 11.74
N VAL A 74 -1.99 5.05 11.78
CA VAL A 74 -1.53 5.77 10.59
C VAL A 74 -0.08 5.37 10.33
N ILE A 75 0.17 4.76 9.18
CA ILE A 75 1.50 4.31 8.75
C ILE A 75 2.00 5.27 7.67
N THR A 76 3.19 5.85 7.85
CA THR A 76 3.80 6.77 6.88
C THR A 76 5.05 6.16 6.28
N GLY A 77 5.12 6.04 4.96
CA GLY A 77 6.32 5.56 4.27
C GLY A 77 7.41 6.64 4.23
N LYS A 78 8.59 6.37 4.79
CA LYS A 78 9.72 7.31 4.85
C LYS A 78 10.84 6.98 3.87
N SER A 79 11.19 5.70 3.73
CA SER A 79 12.21 5.26 2.78
C SER A 79 11.91 3.87 2.23
N TYR A 80 12.52 3.54 1.10
CA TYR A 80 12.33 2.25 0.44
C TYR A 80 12.84 1.09 1.30
N GLY A 81 12.08 0.01 1.35
CA GLY A 81 12.48 -1.21 2.02
C GLY A 81 11.31 -1.97 2.62
N THR A 82 11.64 -3.01 3.38
CA THR A 82 10.67 -3.81 4.12
C THR A 82 11.03 -3.78 5.60
N THR A 83 10.02 -3.55 6.45
CA THR A 83 10.13 -3.61 7.91
C THR A 83 8.92 -4.36 8.46
N ASN A 84 8.85 -4.56 9.77
CA ASN A 84 7.76 -5.26 10.44
C ASN A 84 6.97 -4.31 11.35
N LEU A 85 5.66 -4.51 11.39
CA LEU A 85 4.72 -3.83 12.27
C LEU A 85 4.16 -4.85 13.26
N ILE A 86 4.34 -4.57 14.54
CA ILE A 86 3.77 -5.37 15.62
C ILE A 86 2.80 -4.47 16.40
N ILE A 87 1.57 -4.94 16.60
CA ILE A 87 0.55 -4.26 17.41
C ILE A 87 0.12 -5.20 18.52
N LEU A 88 0.14 -4.72 19.75
CA LEU A 88 -0.18 -5.49 20.95
C LEU A 88 -1.43 -4.94 21.64
N ASP A 89 -2.19 -5.83 22.28
CA ASP A 89 -3.28 -5.49 23.20
C ASP A 89 -2.75 -5.07 24.59
N GLU A 90 -3.65 -4.83 25.54
CA GLU A 90 -3.31 -4.46 26.92
C GLU A 90 -2.57 -5.57 27.68
N ASP A 91 -2.78 -6.83 27.31
CA ASP A 91 -2.15 -8.01 27.90
C ASP A 91 -0.79 -8.34 27.25
N SER A 92 -0.29 -7.46 26.36
CA SER A 92 0.94 -7.66 25.57
C SER A 92 0.87 -8.85 24.60
N THR A 93 -0.32 -9.28 24.21
CA THR A 93 -0.53 -10.30 23.18
C THR A 93 -0.52 -9.64 21.80
N PRO A 94 0.17 -10.21 20.81
CA PRO A 94 0.19 -9.65 19.46
C PRO A 94 -1.17 -9.81 18.77
N ILE A 95 -1.79 -8.67 18.44
CA ILE A 95 -2.97 -8.58 17.58
C ILE A 95 -2.53 -8.71 16.11
N ILE A 96 -1.43 -8.06 15.76
CA ILE A 96 -0.85 -8.06 14.40
C ILE A 96 0.67 -8.23 14.48
N ASP A 97 1.21 -9.02 13.56
CA ASP A 97 2.64 -9.13 13.26
C ASP A 97 2.79 -9.29 11.74
N GLU A 98 3.03 -8.18 11.04
CA GLU A 98 2.97 -8.10 9.58
C GLU A 98 4.16 -7.37 8.97
N LEU A 99 4.48 -7.70 7.71
CA LEU A 99 5.49 -6.99 6.94
C LEU A 99 4.91 -5.74 6.27
N ILE A 100 5.61 -4.62 6.48
CA ILE A 100 5.38 -3.35 5.80
C ILE A 100 6.40 -3.22 4.68
N THR A 101 5.93 -3.06 3.44
CA THR A 101 6.82 -2.79 2.29
C THR A 101 6.57 -1.39 1.75
N VAL A 102 7.61 -0.56 1.74
CA VAL A 102 7.56 0.82 1.25
C VAL A 102 8.10 0.89 -0.18
N GLN A 103 7.26 1.37 -1.10
CA GLN A 103 7.54 1.39 -2.54
C GLN A 103 7.41 2.80 -3.12
N ALA A 104 7.85 2.97 -4.37
CA ALA A 104 7.73 4.23 -5.08
C ALA A 104 6.28 4.61 -5.35
N ALA A 105 6.02 5.90 -5.55
CA ALA A 105 4.74 6.34 -6.09
C ALA A 105 4.75 6.09 -7.59
N ASP A 106 3.83 5.25 -8.08
CA ASP A 106 3.74 4.94 -9.52
C ASP A 106 2.94 5.98 -10.31
N GLU A 107 2.35 6.96 -9.63
CA GLU A 107 1.45 7.93 -10.25
C GLU A 107 2.25 9.06 -10.91
N ASN A 108 2.31 9.03 -12.24
CA ASN A 108 2.85 10.08 -13.10
C ASN A 108 4.34 10.40 -12.93
N ASP A 109 5.10 9.56 -12.24
CA ASP A 109 6.54 9.75 -12.09
C ASP A 109 7.31 9.05 -13.22
N VAL A 110 8.27 9.75 -13.80
CA VAL A 110 9.17 9.24 -14.83
C VAL A 110 10.60 9.26 -14.30
N THR A 111 11.23 8.10 -14.30
CA THR A 111 12.62 7.94 -13.90
C THR A 111 13.52 7.77 -15.12
N VAL A 112 14.50 8.67 -15.27
CA VAL A 112 15.52 8.59 -16.33
C VAL A 112 16.81 8.05 -15.73
N VAL A 113 17.31 6.93 -16.26
CA VAL A 113 18.58 6.33 -15.84
C VAL A 113 19.61 6.48 -16.95
N ARG A 114 20.75 7.11 -16.64
CA ARG A 114 21.92 7.26 -17.55
C ARG A 114 23.14 6.62 -16.88
N LYS A 115 23.57 5.47 -17.38
CA LYS A 115 24.57 4.60 -16.72
C LYS A 115 24.09 4.22 -15.30
N THR A 116 24.76 4.69 -14.27
CA THR A 116 24.42 4.47 -12.85
C THR A 116 23.76 5.69 -12.21
N VAL A 117 23.51 6.76 -12.96
CA VAL A 117 22.92 8.00 -12.47
C VAL A 117 21.43 8.00 -12.77
N ARG A 118 20.61 8.19 -11.73
CA ARG A 118 19.15 8.24 -11.82
C ARG A 118 18.65 9.66 -11.60
N GLN A 119 17.59 10.05 -12.29
CA GLN A 119 16.90 11.32 -12.05
C GLN A 119 15.40 11.10 -12.23
N THR A 120 14.62 11.53 -11.24
CA THR A 120 13.16 11.36 -11.24
C THR A 120 12.44 12.66 -11.52
N PHE A 121 11.31 12.56 -12.22
CA PHE A 121 10.43 13.67 -12.58
C PHE A 121 9.00 13.30 -12.26
N SER A 122 8.17 14.27 -11.87
CA SER A 122 6.72 14.12 -11.83
C SER A 122 6.13 14.82 -13.05
N CYS A 123 5.30 14.11 -13.83
CA CYS A 123 4.86 14.54 -15.16
C CYS A 123 3.34 14.69 -15.21
N THR A 124 2.83 15.90 -14.98
CA THR A 124 1.39 16.19 -15.11
C THR A 124 1.14 17.67 -15.45
N PRO A 125 0.89 18.07 -16.72
CA PRO A 125 1.17 17.38 -18.00
C PRO A 125 2.62 17.55 -18.49
N ASN A 126 3.35 18.52 -17.95
CA ASN A 126 4.78 18.70 -18.18
C ASN A 126 5.56 18.02 -17.06
N CYS A 127 6.83 17.69 -17.31
CA CYS A 127 7.69 17.04 -16.30
C CYS A 127 8.46 18.07 -15.49
N GLN A 128 8.34 18.01 -14.17
CA GLN A 128 9.13 18.78 -13.22
C GLN A 128 10.07 17.84 -12.44
N PRO A 129 11.32 18.25 -12.17
CA PRO A 129 12.24 17.44 -11.37
C PRO A 129 11.69 17.29 -9.94
N VAL A 130 11.85 16.10 -9.38
CA VAL A 130 11.52 15.81 -7.98
C VAL A 130 12.72 15.22 -7.27
N ILE A 131 12.73 15.33 -5.94
CA ILE A 131 13.76 14.74 -5.10
C ILE A 131 13.28 13.35 -4.70
N ARG A 132 13.93 12.29 -5.20
CA ARG A 132 13.68 10.91 -4.77
C ARG A 132 14.93 10.29 -4.16
N LEU A 133 14.74 9.51 -3.09
CA LEU A 133 15.84 8.75 -2.47
C LEU A 133 16.48 7.82 -3.49
N GLY A 134 17.79 7.93 -3.70
CA GLY A 134 18.55 7.14 -4.68
C GLY A 134 18.65 7.77 -6.08
N ASP A 135 18.15 9.00 -6.27
CA ASP A 135 18.56 9.81 -7.42
C ASP A 135 20.05 10.19 -7.32
N GLY A 136 20.64 10.52 -8.48
CA GLY A 136 22.04 10.90 -8.59
C GLY A 136 22.36 12.13 -7.74
N PRO A 137 23.58 12.21 -7.18
CA PRO A 137 23.94 13.24 -6.20
C PRO A 137 23.77 14.66 -6.74
N ASP A 138 24.11 14.88 -8.02
CA ASP A 138 24.01 16.20 -8.65
C ASP A 138 22.55 16.65 -8.77
N ALA A 139 21.66 15.78 -9.25
CA ALA A 139 20.24 16.08 -9.42
C ALA A 139 19.54 16.27 -8.06
N PHE A 140 19.88 15.43 -7.09
CA PHE A 140 19.37 15.51 -5.72
C PHE A 140 19.78 16.84 -5.06
N THR A 141 21.08 17.15 -5.08
CA THR A 141 21.64 18.33 -4.40
C THR A 141 21.13 19.61 -5.03
N ALA A 142 21.17 19.71 -6.37
CA ALA A 142 20.71 20.91 -7.07
C ALA A 142 19.23 21.21 -6.79
N THR A 143 18.37 20.18 -6.82
CA THR A 143 16.93 20.37 -6.56
C THR A 143 16.66 20.69 -5.08
N ALA A 144 17.42 20.09 -4.16
CA ALA A 144 17.32 20.36 -2.72
C ALA A 144 17.74 21.79 -2.37
N GLU A 145 18.84 22.28 -2.95
CA GLU A 145 19.32 23.65 -2.78
C GLU A 145 18.31 24.68 -3.30
N GLN A 146 17.77 24.45 -4.50
CA GLN A 146 16.72 25.31 -5.07
C GLN A 146 15.48 25.36 -4.17
N ALA A 147 15.06 24.22 -3.61
CA ALA A 147 13.93 24.17 -2.70
C ALA A 147 14.21 24.88 -1.37
N ALA A 148 15.42 24.72 -0.83
CA ALA A 148 15.85 25.37 0.41
C ALA A 148 15.91 26.89 0.26
N GLU A 149 16.52 27.40 -0.80
CA GLU A 149 16.60 28.84 -1.09
C GLU A 149 15.21 29.45 -1.26
N ARG A 150 14.32 28.79 -2.02
CA ARG A 150 12.94 29.26 -2.17
C ARG A 150 12.21 29.34 -0.82
N ASN A 151 12.41 28.34 0.04
CA ASN A 151 11.77 28.32 1.36
C ASN A 151 12.33 29.42 2.27
N ASP A 152 13.63 29.69 2.22
CA ASP A 152 14.27 30.79 2.96
C ASP A 152 13.76 32.17 2.50
N LEU A 153 13.67 32.39 1.18
CA LEU A 153 13.06 33.61 0.65
C LEU A 153 11.58 33.75 1.08
N ALA A 154 10.83 32.66 1.13
CA ALA A 154 9.44 32.66 1.57
C ALA A 154 9.29 33.00 3.06
N THR A 155 10.15 32.45 3.94
CA THR A 155 10.12 32.75 5.37
C THR A 155 10.56 34.19 5.66
N GLN A 156 11.56 34.71 4.95
CA GLN A 156 11.98 36.11 5.05
C GLN A 156 10.89 37.07 4.60
N ALA A 157 10.20 36.78 3.49
CA ALA A 157 9.08 37.59 3.01
C ALA A 157 7.91 37.58 4.02
N ALA A 158 7.59 36.42 4.60
CA ALA A 158 6.58 36.31 5.65
C ALA A 158 6.94 37.12 6.91
N ALA A 159 8.22 37.11 7.31
CA ALA A 159 8.71 37.90 8.43
C ALA A 159 8.68 39.42 8.15
N ALA A 160 8.95 39.84 6.91
CA ALA A 160 8.90 41.24 6.50
C ALA A 160 7.46 41.80 6.41
N GLY A 161 6.47 40.94 6.17
CA GLY A 161 5.04 41.29 6.10
C GLY A 161 4.30 41.25 7.43
N ALA A 162 4.91 40.73 8.50
CA ALA A 162 4.29 40.70 9.82
C ALA A 162 4.11 42.13 10.37
N PRO A 163 2.90 42.54 10.81
CA PRO A 163 2.70 43.87 11.39
C PRO A 163 3.58 43.99 12.64
N ARG A 164 4.45 45.01 12.68
CA ARG A 164 5.19 45.34 13.90
C ARG A 164 4.16 45.68 14.97
N SER A 165 4.00 44.81 15.96
CA SER A 165 3.24 45.14 17.16
C SER A 165 3.88 46.38 17.78
N ALA A 166 3.09 47.44 17.93
CA ALA A 166 3.52 48.65 18.60
C ALA A 166 3.88 48.31 20.07
N PRO A 167 4.93 48.92 20.65
CA PRO A 167 5.31 48.66 22.03
C PRO A 167 4.18 49.07 22.98
N PRO A 168 4.01 48.37 24.12
CA PRO A 168 3.03 48.75 25.13
C PRO A 168 3.39 50.13 25.71
N GLN A 169 2.39 51.00 25.83
CA GLN A 169 2.49 52.31 26.50
C GLN A 169 2.52 52.14 28.02
#